data_AF-A0A7C3VFP7-F1
#
_entry.id   AF-A0A7C3VFP7-F1
#
_cell.length_a   1.000
_cell.length_b   1.000
_cell.length_c   1.000
_cell.angle_alpha   90.00
_cell.angle_beta   90.00
_cell.angle_gamma   90.00
#
_symmetry.space_group_name_H-M   'P 1'
#
loop_
_entity.id
_entity.type
_entity.pdbx_description
1 polymer ?
#
loop_
_entity_poly.entity_id
_entity_poly.type
_entity_poly.pdbx_seq_one_letter_code
_entity_poly.pdbx_strand_id
1 'polypeptide(L)'
;MTTIRPIGNQNSGPTPMATTRPVPNPNPTPTPTIYLPNNTNTIPTSEVGRTQENPILPTGDRPGVFSFTDVPSGLWYDPPTAYGFRYRMTSVSLFTEILDFPTGFNTPFTVAVKNILLGDFTAGQSVKFKDYSNQLGNLLIDDTGVSEFSVTGLNVDPTNPKVFPIKLAFSTETASFDQEAINQVPEPLTCFGGVLGLGAMVAARKRRSTTLD
;
A
#
# COMPACT_ATOMS: atom_id res chain seq x y z
N MET A 1 -74.59 30.89 48.15
CA MET A 1 -73.86 29.95 49.04
C MET A 1 -74.23 28.52 48.64
N THR A 2 -73.23 27.66 48.70
CA THR A 2 -72.98 26.46 47.89
C THR A 2 -73.91 25.26 48.16
N THR A 3 -74.31 24.59 47.08
CA THR A 3 -75.11 23.36 47.00
C THR A 3 -74.33 22.11 47.43
N ILE A 4 -75.04 21.14 48.01
CA ILE A 4 -74.54 19.94 48.70
C ILE A 4 -75.03 18.64 48.00
N ARG A 5 -74.10 17.66 47.82
CA ARG A 5 -74.23 16.16 47.80
C ARG A 5 -74.75 15.40 46.53
N PRO A 6 -74.63 14.03 46.41
CA PRO A 6 -73.42 13.20 46.14
C PRO A 6 -73.69 12.01 45.13
N ILE A 7 -72.79 10.99 45.08
CA ILE A 7 -72.94 9.57 44.59
C ILE A 7 -72.68 9.34 43.06
N GLY A 8 -71.64 8.59 42.65
CA GLY A 8 -71.62 7.14 42.33
C GLY A 8 -71.85 6.92 40.82
N ASN A 9 -71.17 6.07 40.02
CA ASN A 9 -70.84 4.66 40.20
C ASN A 9 -69.89 4.17 39.06
N GLN A 10 -68.92 3.33 39.43
CA GLN A 10 -68.37 2.12 38.75
C GLN A 10 -68.34 2.00 37.21
N ASN A 11 -67.12 1.84 36.65
CA ASN A 11 -66.64 0.71 35.81
C ASN A 11 -65.61 1.16 34.77
N SER A 12 -64.40 0.61 34.84
CA SER A 12 -63.53 0.34 33.68
C SER A 12 -62.41 -0.61 34.12
N GLY A 13 -62.36 -1.80 33.52
CA GLY A 13 -61.39 -2.85 33.82
C GLY A 13 -59.94 -2.51 33.42
N PRO A 14 -59.01 -3.47 33.55
CA PRO A 14 -57.60 -3.24 33.26
C PRO A 14 -57.38 -2.98 31.76
N THR A 15 -56.91 -1.79 31.42
CA THR A 15 -56.39 -1.47 30.10
C THR A 15 -55.10 -2.27 29.86
N PRO A 16 -54.94 -2.97 28.71
CA PRO A 16 -53.77 -3.79 28.43
C PRO A 16 -52.50 -2.92 28.28
N MET A 17 -51.36 -3.46 28.76
CA MET A 17 -50.03 -2.88 28.55
C MET A 17 -49.80 -2.61 27.07
N ALA A 18 -49.48 -1.36 26.75
CA ALA A 18 -49.04 -0.96 25.42
C ALA A 18 -47.70 -1.65 25.10
N THR A 19 -47.75 -2.70 24.27
CA THR A 19 -46.59 -3.24 23.59
C THR A 19 -46.05 -2.16 22.66
N THR A 20 -44.94 -1.53 23.03
CA THR A 20 -44.19 -0.65 22.13
C THR A 20 -43.74 -1.44 20.91
N ARG A 21 -44.27 -1.09 19.72
CA ARG A 21 -43.78 -1.61 18.43
C ARG A 21 -42.30 -1.24 18.29
N PRO A 22 -41.42 -2.18 17.90
CA PRO A 22 -40.06 -1.85 17.50
C PRO A 22 -40.09 -0.88 16.32
N VAL A 23 -39.33 0.21 16.42
CA VAL A 23 -39.03 1.10 15.29
C VAL A 23 -38.33 0.27 14.20
N PRO A 24 -38.75 0.32 12.93
CA PRO A 24 -38.02 -0.33 11.86
C PRO A 24 -36.61 0.27 11.77
N ASN A 25 -35.59 -0.59 11.88
CA ASN A 25 -34.19 -0.25 11.68
C ASN A 25 -34.02 0.44 10.30
N PRO A 26 -33.41 1.64 10.21
CA PRO A 26 -33.09 2.21 8.91
C PRO A 26 -32.14 1.25 8.19
N ASN A 27 -32.55 0.91 6.97
CA ASN A 27 -31.85 0.10 5.98
C ASN A 27 -30.32 0.24 6.11
N PRO A 28 -29.54 -0.84 6.28
CA PRO A 28 -28.09 -0.73 6.14
C PRO A 28 -27.80 -0.28 4.70
N THR A 29 -26.99 0.77 4.57
CA THR A 29 -26.39 1.22 3.31
C THR A 29 -25.93 0.01 2.50
N PRO A 30 -26.26 -0.11 1.21
CA PRO A 30 -25.80 -1.25 0.42
C PRO A 30 -24.28 -1.27 0.41
N THR A 31 -23.70 -2.32 0.99
CA THR A 31 -22.28 -2.64 0.84
C THR A 31 -21.97 -2.76 -0.65
N PRO A 32 -20.90 -2.12 -1.17
CA PRO A 32 -20.52 -2.29 -2.56
C PRO A 32 -20.18 -3.77 -2.82
N THR A 33 -20.96 -4.41 -3.68
CA THR A 33 -20.70 -5.77 -4.15
C THR A 33 -19.56 -5.70 -5.16
N ILE A 34 -18.35 -6.08 -4.74
CA ILE A 34 -17.21 -6.27 -5.64
C ILE A 34 -17.51 -7.46 -6.56
N TYR A 35 -17.63 -7.21 -7.87
CA TYR A 35 -17.80 -8.26 -8.88
C TYR A 35 -16.43 -8.67 -9.42
N LEU A 36 -15.85 -9.74 -8.87
CA LEU A 36 -14.72 -10.45 -9.49
C LEU A 36 -15.28 -11.58 -10.36
N PRO A 37 -14.92 -11.70 -11.65
CA PRO A 37 -15.41 -12.79 -12.50
C PRO A 37 -14.90 -14.15 -12.00
N ASN A 38 -15.87 -15.04 -11.73
CA ASN A 38 -15.74 -16.33 -11.05
C ASN A 38 -14.97 -17.40 -11.85
N ASN A 39 -14.12 -18.18 -11.17
CA ASN A 39 -14.05 -19.63 -11.40
C ASN A 39 -13.90 -20.38 -10.05
N THR A 40 -14.97 -21.13 -9.74
CA THR A 40 -15.20 -22.27 -8.81
C THR A 40 -14.71 -22.32 -7.34
N ASN A 41 -15.71 -22.51 -6.45
CA ASN A 41 -15.74 -23.05 -5.06
C ASN A 41 -15.60 -22.12 -3.82
N THR A 42 -16.76 -21.56 -3.39
CA THR A 42 -17.28 -21.34 -2.01
C THR A 42 -16.41 -20.73 -0.88
N ILE A 43 -16.44 -19.38 -0.78
CA ILE A 43 -16.40 -18.40 0.38
C ILE A 43 -15.31 -18.54 1.48
N PRO A 44 -14.56 -17.45 1.86
CA PRO A 44 -15.01 -16.05 1.78
C PRO A 44 -14.15 -15.11 0.93
N THR A 45 -14.80 -14.41 0.01
CA THR A 45 -14.31 -13.18 -0.63
C THR A 45 -14.34 -11.97 0.30
N SER A 46 -14.59 -12.13 1.61
CA SER A 46 -14.61 -11.04 2.61
C SER A 46 -13.30 -10.89 3.41
N GLU A 47 -12.35 -11.82 3.29
CA GLU A 47 -11.15 -11.83 4.14
C GLU A 47 -9.83 -11.51 3.42
N VAL A 48 -9.79 -11.59 2.08
CA VAL A 48 -8.58 -11.26 1.32
C VAL A 48 -8.18 -9.80 1.53
N GLY A 49 -6.90 -9.57 1.80
CA GLY A 49 -6.32 -8.28 2.14
C GLY A 49 -6.60 -7.80 3.55
N ARG A 50 -7.36 -8.54 4.39
CA ARG A 50 -7.68 -8.10 5.76
C ARG A 50 -6.54 -8.34 6.75
N THR A 51 -5.68 -9.31 6.48
CA THR A 51 -4.52 -9.65 7.30
C THR A 51 -3.25 -9.72 6.46
N GLN A 52 -2.09 -9.60 7.10
CA GLN A 52 -0.80 -9.75 6.42
C GLN A 52 -0.58 -11.19 5.92
N GLU A 53 -1.22 -12.19 6.56
CA GLU A 53 -1.14 -13.62 6.19
C GLU A 53 -2.01 -13.97 4.98
N ASN A 54 -2.99 -13.13 4.66
CA ASN A 54 -3.86 -13.30 3.50
C ASN A 54 -3.96 -11.98 2.71
N PRO A 55 -2.85 -11.50 2.15
CA PRO A 55 -2.79 -10.23 1.42
C PRO A 55 -3.40 -10.35 0.02
N ILE A 56 -3.70 -9.21 -0.61
CA ILE A 56 -3.99 -9.15 -2.04
C ILE A 56 -2.68 -9.35 -2.80
N LEU A 57 -2.68 -10.26 -3.77
CA LEU A 57 -1.55 -10.51 -4.68
C LEU A 57 -1.67 -9.66 -5.96
N PRO A 58 -0.56 -9.42 -6.70
CA PRO A 58 -0.60 -8.68 -7.95
C PRO A 58 -1.53 -9.33 -8.97
N THR A 59 -2.24 -8.50 -9.73
CA THR A 59 -3.12 -8.93 -10.83
C THR A 59 -2.38 -9.21 -12.14
N GLY A 60 -1.13 -8.75 -12.24
CA GLY A 60 -0.25 -9.03 -13.35
C GLY A 60 1.20 -8.72 -12.99
N ASP A 61 2.11 -9.33 -13.72
CA ASP A 61 3.54 -9.13 -13.54
C ASP A 61 4.26 -9.05 -14.89
N ARG A 62 5.32 -8.25 -14.91
CA ARG A 62 6.36 -8.24 -15.94
C ARG A 62 7.70 -8.17 -15.22
N PRO A 63 8.84 -8.43 -15.88
CA PRO A 63 10.13 -8.51 -15.19
C PRO A 63 10.39 -7.31 -14.25
N GLY A 64 10.40 -7.58 -12.94
CA GLY A 64 10.64 -6.60 -11.88
C GLY A 64 9.50 -5.60 -11.60
N VAL A 65 8.31 -5.77 -12.19
CA VAL A 65 7.15 -4.88 -11.97
C VAL A 65 5.90 -5.70 -11.71
N PHE A 66 5.24 -5.42 -10.60
CA PHE A 66 4.03 -6.10 -10.14
C PHE A 66 2.86 -5.12 -10.11
N SER A 67 1.80 -5.42 -10.85
CA SER A 67 0.68 -4.50 -11.06
C SER A 67 -0.55 -4.92 -10.26
N PHE A 68 -1.10 -3.96 -9.52
CA PHE A 68 -2.37 -4.06 -8.80
C PHE A 68 -3.40 -3.20 -9.52
N THR A 69 -4.46 -3.83 -10.01
CA THR A 69 -5.48 -3.15 -10.82
C THR A 69 -6.80 -3.10 -10.05
N ASP A 70 -7.33 -1.90 -9.87
CA ASP A 70 -8.64 -1.63 -9.24
C ASP A 70 -8.81 -2.31 -7.87
N VAL A 71 -7.80 -2.17 -7.01
CA VAL A 71 -7.78 -2.80 -5.69
C VAL A 71 -8.36 -1.88 -4.60
N PRO A 72 -9.13 -2.39 -3.63
CA PRO A 72 -9.76 -1.57 -2.60
C PRO A 72 -8.73 -0.99 -1.64
N SER A 73 -8.94 0.24 -1.20
CA SER A 73 -8.11 0.92 -0.20
C SER A 73 -8.19 0.27 1.18
N GLY A 74 -7.14 0.43 1.99
CA GLY A 74 -7.15 0.04 3.40
C GLY A 74 -6.82 -1.43 3.66
N LEU A 75 -6.24 -2.12 2.68
CA LEU A 75 -5.95 -3.55 2.71
C LEU A 75 -4.45 -3.82 2.63
N TRP A 76 -4.07 -5.07 2.93
CA TRP A 76 -2.73 -5.61 2.77
C TRP A 76 -2.49 -6.06 1.33
N TYR A 77 -1.35 -5.68 0.76
CA TYR A 77 -0.89 -6.08 -0.57
C TYR A 77 0.49 -6.70 -0.47
N ASP A 78 0.72 -7.80 -1.16
CA ASP A 78 1.97 -8.54 -1.06
C ASP A 78 2.69 -8.63 -2.40
N PRO A 79 3.79 -7.88 -2.57
CA PRO A 79 4.70 -8.06 -3.68
C PRO A 79 5.43 -9.40 -3.57
N PRO A 80 5.75 -10.04 -4.71
CA PRO A 80 6.86 -10.98 -4.76
C PRO A 80 8.15 -10.33 -4.28
N THR A 81 8.93 -11.05 -3.49
CA THR A 81 10.06 -10.54 -2.71
C THR A 81 11.16 -9.84 -3.52
N ALA A 82 11.66 -8.71 -3.00
CA ALA A 82 12.82 -7.96 -3.50
C ALA A 82 13.58 -7.26 -2.35
N TYR A 83 14.68 -6.57 -2.64
CA TYR A 83 15.40 -5.76 -1.63
C TYR A 83 14.60 -4.53 -1.16
N GLY A 84 13.79 -3.98 -2.06
CA GLY A 84 12.89 -2.87 -1.80
C GLY A 84 11.96 -2.71 -2.98
N PHE A 85 10.97 -1.82 -2.84
CA PHE A 85 10.04 -1.51 -3.91
C PHE A 85 9.89 -0.01 -4.07
N ARG A 86 9.71 0.41 -5.31
CA ARG A 86 9.11 1.70 -5.66
C ARG A 86 7.64 1.47 -5.97
N TYR A 87 6.77 2.15 -5.23
CA TYR A 87 5.33 2.13 -5.41
C TYR A 87 4.95 3.32 -6.26
N ARG A 88 4.28 3.08 -7.38
CA ARG A 88 3.88 4.13 -8.33
C ARG A 88 2.42 4.01 -8.67
N MET A 89 1.66 5.07 -8.41
CA MET A 89 0.26 5.15 -8.76
C MET A 89 0.11 5.21 -10.29
N THR A 90 -0.77 4.37 -10.84
CA THR A 90 -1.07 4.31 -12.28
C THR A 90 -2.49 4.76 -12.61
N SER A 91 -3.36 4.84 -11.60
CA SER A 91 -4.70 5.44 -11.65
C SER A 91 -4.68 6.94 -11.28
N VAL A 92 -5.86 7.58 -11.26
CA VAL A 92 -6.05 8.98 -10.83
C VAL A 92 -6.04 9.18 -9.30
N SER A 93 -5.75 8.12 -8.54
CA SER A 93 -5.67 8.15 -7.07
C SER A 93 -4.32 8.69 -6.56
N LEU A 94 -4.13 8.70 -5.24
CA LEU A 94 -2.89 9.02 -4.55
C LEU A 94 -2.69 8.04 -3.39
N PHE A 95 -1.44 7.75 -3.03
CA PHE A 95 -1.12 7.10 -1.75
C PHE A 95 -1.23 8.12 -0.63
N THR A 96 -2.12 7.88 0.33
CA THR A 96 -2.37 8.81 1.44
C THR A 96 -1.66 8.36 2.72
N GLU A 97 -1.58 7.06 2.94
CA GLU A 97 -0.95 6.49 4.12
C GLU A 97 -0.38 5.08 3.86
N ILE A 98 0.78 4.79 4.43
CA ILE A 98 1.16 3.41 4.77
C ILE A 98 0.53 3.13 6.12
N LEU A 99 -0.51 2.30 6.16
CA LEU A 99 -1.30 2.07 7.37
C LEU A 99 -0.58 1.17 8.36
N ASP A 100 0.20 0.22 7.85
CA ASP A 100 0.89 -0.77 8.66
C ASP A 100 2.05 -1.40 7.89
N PHE A 101 3.11 -1.72 8.62
CA PHE A 101 4.26 -2.49 8.14
C PHE A 101 4.19 -3.92 8.68
N PRO A 102 4.63 -4.92 7.90
CA PRO A 102 4.50 -6.31 8.31
C PRO A 102 5.41 -6.68 9.47
N THR A 103 4.94 -7.64 10.25
CA THR A 103 5.77 -8.33 11.24
C THR A 103 6.68 -9.36 10.58
N GLY A 104 7.63 -9.93 11.34
CA GLY A 104 8.52 -10.99 10.85
C GLY A 104 9.81 -10.48 10.18
N PHE A 105 10.06 -9.17 10.23
CA PHE A 105 11.32 -8.55 9.80
C PHE A 105 12.10 -8.04 11.01
N ASN A 106 13.42 -8.22 10.98
CA ASN A 106 14.32 -7.84 12.08
C ASN A 106 15.01 -6.49 11.86
N THR A 107 14.81 -5.90 10.68
CA THR A 107 15.38 -4.61 10.26
C THR A 107 14.25 -3.61 10.01
N PRO A 108 14.45 -2.32 10.34
CA PRO A 108 13.50 -1.27 9.96
C PRO A 108 13.35 -1.12 8.46
N PHE A 109 12.18 -0.64 8.04
CA PHE A 109 11.82 -0.26 6.68
C PHE A 109 12.07 1.23 6.48
N THR A 110 12.90 1.56 5.50
CA THR A 110 13.18 2.95 5.16
C THR A 110 12.16 3.44 4.14
N VAL A 111 11.44 4.54 4.44
CA VAL A 111 10.47 5.14 3.53
C VAL A 111 11.01 6.44 2.95
N ALA A 112 10.93 6.57 1.63
CA ALA A 112 11.30 7.80 0.94
C ALA A 112 10.28 8.19 -0.14
N VAL A 113 10.17 9.49 -0.42
CA VAL A 113 9.43 10.03 -1.56
C VAL A 113 10.44 10.71 -2.47
N LYS A 114 10.68 10.14 -3.66
CA LYS A 114 11.83 10.47 -4.51
C LYS A 114 13.14 10.37 -3.72
N ASN A 115 13.78 11.51 -3.45
CA ASN A 115 15.08 11.59 -2.74
C ASN A 115 14.91 12.12 -1.31
N ILE A 116 13.67 12.25 -0.83
CA ILE A 116 13.36 12.78 0.50
C ILE A 116 13.09 11.60 1.43
N LEU A 117 14.00 11.37 2.37
CA LEU A 117 13.87 10.37 3.41
C LEU A 117 12.83 10.82 4.45
N LEU A 118 11.77 10.05 4.64
CA LEU A 118 10.75 10.32 5.65
C LEU A 118 11.08 9.68 7.01
N GLY A 119 11.85 8.60 6.99
CA GLY A 119 12.36 7.93 8.18
C GLY A 119 12.45 6.43 8.03
N ASP A 120 12.75 5.77 9.15
CA ASP A 120 12.77 4.33 9.31
C ASP A 120 11.61 3.89 10.20
N PHE A 121 10.94 2.82 9.80
CA PHE A 121 9.71 2.35 10.42
C PHE A 121 9.78 0.85 10.72
N THR A 122 9.15 0.41 11.78
CA THR A 122 9.05 -1.01 12.15
C THR A 122 7.61 -1.51 12.00
N ALA A 123 7.42 -2.82 12.17
CA ALA A 123 6.09 -3.43 12.17
C ALA A 123 5.11 -2.69 13.10
N GLY A 124 3.85 -2.52 12.65
CA GLY A 124 2.82 -1.83 13.42
C GLY A 124 2.83 -0.30 13.30
N GLN A 125 3.87 0.31 12.72
CA GLN A 125 3.91 1.77 12.53
C GLN A 125 3.18 2.19 11.26
N SER A 126 2.78 3.47 11.20
CA SER A 126 2.13 4.06 10.04
C SER A 126 2.84 5.32 9.55
N VAL A 127 2.63 5.66 8.28
CA VAL A 127 3.19 6.85 7.62
C VAL A 127 2.06 7.60 6.92
N LYS A 128 1.61 8.70 7.51
CA LYS A 128 0.65 9.62 6.88
C LYS A 128 1.43 10.67 6.09
N PHE A 129 1.38 10.62 4.76
CA PHE A 129 2.22 11.51 3.93
C PHE A 129 1.93 13.00 4.17
N LYS A 130 0.69 13.34 4.53
CA LYS A 130 0.29 14.71 4.92
C LYS A 130 1.10 15.27 6.08
N ASP A 131 1.52 14.44 7.04
CA ASP A 131 2.28 14.87 8.22
C ASP A 131 3.70 15.34 7.84
N TYR A 132 4.15 15.01 6.63
CA TYR A 132 5.44 15.39 6.07
C TYR A 132 5.33 16.56 5.08
N SER A 133 4.23 17.31 5.07
CA SER A 133 3.98 18.44 4.13
C SER A 133 5.15 19.44 4.03
N ASN A 134 5.77 19.79 5.15
CA ASN A 134 6.93 20.69 5.20
C ASN A 134 8.16 20.13 4.45
N GLN A 135 8.34 18.81 4.43
CA GLN A 135 9.46 18.16 3.76
C GLN A 135 9.12 17.86 2.30
N LEU A 136 7.90 17.40 2.03
CA LEU A 136 7.47 16.95 0.71
C LEU A 136 7.20 18.11 -0.25
N GLY A 137 6.73 19.26 0.24
CA GLY A 137 6.38 20.42 -0.58
C GLY A 137 5.49 20.02 -1.76
N ASN A 138 5.95 20.31 -2.98
CA ASN A 138 5.21 20.02 -4.22
C ASN A 138 5.05 18.53 -4.55
N LEU A 139 5.70 17.63 -3.78
CA LEU A 139 5.51 16.18 -3.92
C LEU A 139 4.22 15.71 -3.23
N LEU A 140 3.69 16.49 -2.28
CA LEU A 140 2.38 16.26 -1.68
C LEU A 140 1.32 16.93 -2.58
N ILE A 141 0.47 16.11 -3.19
CA ILE A 141 -0.57 16.55 -4.12
C ILE A 141 -1.84 16.82 -3.32
N ASP A 142 -2.44 18.00 -3.55
CA ASP A 142 -3.67 18.48 -2.92
C ASP A 142 -3.68 18.36 -1.39
N ASP A 143 -2.51 18.53 -0.75
CA ASP A 143 -2.33 18.38 0.70
C ASP A 143 -2.87 17.05 1.26
N THR A 144 -2.86 16.01 0.41
CA THR A 144 -3.56 14.73 0.66
C THR A 144 -2.61 13.53 0.58
N GLY A 145 -1.82 13.40 -0.48
CA GLY A 145 -1.01 12.20 -0.68
C GLY A 145 0.07 12.35 -1.75
N VAL A 146 0.77 11.26 -2.04
CA VAL A 146 1.87 11.20 -3.02
C VAL A 146 1.51 10.24 -4.15
N SER A 147 2.03 10.49 -5.35
CA SER A 147 1.87 9.58 -6.49
C SER A 147 2.90 8.45 -6.53
N GLU A 148 4.02 8.61 -5.80
CA GLU A 148 5.11 7.65 -5.77
C GLU A 148 5.85 7.71 -4.42
N PHE A 149 6.24 6.56 -3.90
CA PHE A 149 7.15 6.43 -2.76
C PHE A 149 7.97 5.14 -2.89
N SER A 150 9.00 4.99 -2.07
CA SER A 150 9.77 3.75 -1.99
C SER A 150 9.88 3.24 -0.56
N VAL A 151 10.02 1.92 -0.46
CA VAL A 151 10.31 1.21 0.78
C VAL A 151 11.53 0.32 0.54
N THR A 152 12.57 0.49 1.36
CA THR A 152 13.78 -0.34 1.32
C THR A 152 14.08 -0.91 2.71
N GLY A 153 15.16 -1.69 2.82
CA GLY A 153 15.53 -2.36 4.08
C GLY A 153 14.92 -3.75 4.25
N LEU A 154 14.38 -4.33 3.16
CA LEU A 154 13.78 -5.66 3.20
C LEU A 154 14.84 -6.75 3.42
N ASN A 155 16.07 -6.54 2.91
CA ASN A 155 17.26 -7.41 3.02
C ASN A 155 16.94 -8.88 3.33
N VAL A 156 16.06 -9.43 2.52
CA VAL A 156 15.59 -10.81 2.60
C VAL A 156 16.64 -11.72 1.96
N ASP A 157 16.88 -12.86 2.59
CA ASP A 157 17.71 -13.90 2.02
C ASP A 157 17.11 -14.34 0.67
N PRO A 158 17.82 -14.24 -0.46
CA PRO A 158 17.30 -14.66 -1.76
C PRO A 158 17.03 -16.17 -1.83
N THR A 159 17.59 -16.97 -0.91
CA THR A 159 17.33 -18.42 -0.78
C THR A 159 16.12 -18.72 0.11
N ASN A 160 15.62 -17.73 0.85
CA ASN A 160 14.40 -17.81 1.64
C ASN A 160 13.62 -16.47 1.55
N PRO A 161 13.05 -16.15 0.38
CA PRO A 161 12.42 -14.88 0.14
C PRO A 161 11.20 -14.71 1.06
N LYS A 162 11.27 -13.76 2.00
CA LYS A 162 10.09 -13.36 2.78
C LYS A 162 9.20 -12.47 1.92
N VAL A 163 7.95 -12.86 1.80
CA VAL A 163 6.85 -12.02 1.30
C VAL A 163 6.80 -10.71 2.10
N PHE A 164 6.48 -9.58 1.45
CA PHE A 164 6.47 -8.26 2.08
C PHE A 164 5.07 -7.63 2.02
N PRO A 165 4.09 -8.19 2.75
CA PRO A 165 2.76 -7.63 2.77
C PRO A 165 2.80 -6.24 3.41
N ILE A 166 2.27 -5.23 2.73
CA ILE A 166 2.19 -3.85 3.23
C ILE A 166 0.74 -3.36 3.18
N LYS A 167 0.31 -2.62 4.19
CA LYS A 167 -1.06 -2.09 4.25
C LYS A 167 -1.10 -0.65 3.76
N LEU A 168 -1.90 -0.35 2.73
CA LEU A 168 -1.91 0.98 2.10
C LEU A 168 -3.30 1.61 2.11
N ALA A 169 -3.34 2.94 2.21
CA ALA A 169 -4.52 3.77 2.00
C ALA A 169 -4.35 4.65 0.76
N PHE A 170 -5.47 4.96 0.12
CA PHE A 170 -5.57 5.72 -1.11
C PHE A 170 -6.54 6.90 -0.94
N SER A 171 -6.50 7.87 -1.85
CA SER A 171 -7.45 9.00 -1.85
C SER A 171 -8.83 8.64 -2.43
N THR A 172 -8.98 7.44 -3.00
CA THR A 172 -10.21 6.90 -3.59
C THR A 172 -10.53 5.52 -3.00
N GLU A 173 -11.76 5.03 -3.19
CA GLU A 173 -12.19 3.72 -2.68
C GLU A 173 -11.36 2.57 -3.27
N THR A 174 -11.04 2.65 -4.57
CA THR A 174 -10.14 1.73 -5.26
C THR A 174 -9.01 2.48 -5.95
N ALA A 175 -7.89 1.82 -6.20
CA ALA A 175 -6.78 2.38 -6.96
C ALA A 175 -6.07 1.31 -7.80
N SER A 176 -5.36 1.77 -8.83
CA SER A 176 -4.38 0.95 -9.55
C SER A 176 -2.99 1.51 -9.36
N PHE A 177 -2.02 0.64 -9.10
CA PHE A 177 -0.62 1.01 -8.90
C PHE A 177 0.33 -0.14 -9.29
N ASP A 178 1.58 0.23 -9.56
CA ASP A 178 2.68 -0.69 -9.80
C ASP A 178 3.64 -0.69 -8.60
N GLN A 179 4.21 -1.86 -8.33
CA GLN A 179 5.37 -2.04 -7.45
C GLN A 179 6.56 -2.47 -8.31
N GLU A 180 7.58 -1.65 -8.37
CA GLU A 180 8.80 -1.92 -9.11
C GLU A 180 9.90 -2.37 -8.13
N ALA A 181 10.44 -3.57 -8.34
CA ALA A 181 11.51 -4.12 -7.53
C ALA A 181 12.77 -3.24 -7.65
N ILE A 182 13.29 -2.81 -6.50
CA ILE A 182 14.58 -2.14 -6.39
C ILE A 182 15.62 -3.23 -6.16
N ASN A 183 16.35 -3.59 -7.21
CA ASN A 183 17.45 -4.54 -7.08
C ASN A 183 18.66 -3.84 -6.45
N GLN A 184 19.13 -4.32 -5.29
CA GLN A 184 20.44 -3.95 -4.78
C GLN A 184 21.54 -4.79 -5.44
N VAL A 185 21.88 -4.52 -6.70
CA VAL A 185 23.19 -4.84 -7.29
C VAL A 185 23.45 -3.86 -8.44
N PRO A 186 24.40 -2.91 -8.35
CA PRO A 186 25.10 -2.48 -9.55
C PRO A 186 25.72 -3.75 -10.11
N GLU A 187 25.27 -4.20 -11.28
CA GLU A 187 25.95 -5.26 -12.03
C GLU A 187 27.45 -5.00 -11.88
N PRO A 188 28.25 -5.90 -11.26
CA PRO A 188 29.69 -5.76 -11.38
C PRO A 188 29.93 -5.75 -12.89
N LEU A 189 30.48 -4.64 -13.40
CA LEU A 189 30.87 -4.49 -14.80
C LEU A 189 31.88 -5.58 -15.15
N THR A 190 31.45 -6.80 -15.41
CA THR A 190 32.34 -7.93 -15.68
C THR A 190 31.60 -9.02 -16.46
N CYS A 191 31.83 -9.01 -17.78
CA CYS A 191 32.02 -10.19 -18.62
C CYS A 191 30.81 -10.96 -19.20
N PHE A 192 30.09 -10.34 -20.13
CA PHE A 192 29.76 -10.98 -21.41
C PHE A 192 30.06 -9.93 -22.49
N GLY A 193 31.19 -9.97 -23.20
CA GLY A 193 31.44 -11.02 -24.18
C GLY A 193 30.94 -10.57 -25.56
N GLY A 194 31.51 -9.50 -26.12
CA GLY A 194 31.30 -9.05 -27.50
C GLY A 194 31.20 -7.53 -27.63
N VAL A 195 31.73 -6.84 -28.64
CA VAL A 195 32.41 -7.17 -29.89
C VAL A 195 32.98 -5.82 -30.43
N LEU A 196 34.19 -5.86 -30.99
CA LEU A 196 34.79 -4.90 -31.95
C LEU A 196 35.21 -3.48 -31.51
N GLY A 197 36.52 -3.39 -31.25
CA GLY A 197 37.51 -2.51 -31.91
C GLY A 197 37.12 -1.14 -32.48
N LEU A 198 37.91 -0.13 -32.11
CA LEU A 198 38.36 0.97 -32.98
C LEU A 198 39.56 1.69 -32.35
N GLY A 199 40.65 1.83 -33.12
CA GLY A 199 41.56 2.97 -32.99
C GLY A 199 42.89 2.77 -32.26
N ALA A 200 43.77 1.89 -32.75
CA ALA A 200 45.20 2.08 -32.53
C ALA A 200 45.67 3.34 -33.28
N MET A 201 45.68 4.49 -32.61
CA MET A 201 46.34 5.69 -33.11
C MET A 201 47.85 5.45 -33.14
N VAL A 202 48.38 5.39 -34.36
CA VAL A 202 49.80 5.51 -34.67
C VAL A 202 50.28 6.89 -34.22
N ALA A 203 51.24 6.92 -33.31
CA ALA A 203 52.12 8.08 -33.10
C ALA A 203 53.58 7.61 -33.11
N ALA A 204 54.14 7.45 -34.31
CA ALA A 204 55.58 7.46 -34.49
C ALA A 204 56.07 8.92 -34.48
N ARG A 205 56.88 9.35 -33.49
CA ARG A 205 57.98 10.30 -33.76
C ARG A 205 59.03 10.42 -32.63
N LYS A 206 60.20 9.90 -32.99
CA LYS A 206 61.56 10.51 -32.94
C LYS A 206 62.42 10.43 -31.67
N ARG A 207 63.53 9.70 -31.87
CA ARG A 207 64.78 9.48 -31.11
C ARG A 207 65.47 10.74 -30.52
N ARG A 208 66.09 10.58 -29.33
CA ARG A 208 67.55 10.68 -28.98
C ARG A 208 67.68 10.80 -27.44
N SER A 209 68.26 9.81 -26.74
CA SER A 209 69.69 9.66 -26.36
C SER A 209 70.10 10.47 -25.13
N THR A 210 70.36 9.80 -24.00
CA THR A 210 71.44 10.14 -23.05
C THR A 210 71.82 8.86 -22.27
N THR A 211 73.08 8.45 -22.42
CA THR A 211 73.80 7.40 -21.68
C THR A 211 74.35 7.97 -20.37
N LEU A 212 74.43 7.15 -19.31
CA LEU A 212 75.32 7.15 -18.12
C LEU A 212 74.88 5.90 -17.32
N ASP A 213 75.64 4.86 -16.98
CA ASP A 213 77.07 4.48 -17.01
C ASP A 213 77.18 3.00 -17.44
#